data_AF-A0A553BVB1-F1
#
_entry.id   AF-A0A553BVB1-F1
#
_cell.length_a   1.000
_cell.length_b   1.000
_cell.length_c   1.000
_cell.angle_alpha   90.00
_cell.angle_beta   90.00
_cell.angle_gamma   90.00
#
_symmetry.space_group_name_H-M   'P 1'
#
loop_
_entity.id
_entity.type
_entity.pdbx_description
1 polymer ?
#
loop_
_entity_poly.entity_id
_entity_poly.type
_entity_poly.pdbx_seq_one_letter_code
_entity_poly.pdbx_strand_id
1 'polypeptide(L)'
;MEKILKILILEDNKSDAGLILRELNKSRLIFTSEIVETREAFENALDTIKPDIILSDYYLPSFDGAVAHHIKEKKYPEIPFIIVSGTIGEENAVELIKNGVTDYTIKDRLFTLPQKIIRALKEAEEKKENREANERFSLATRASNDIIYEWKINDDAVWWNDAYYNLMGIKKGKEWLDHTSWSNSIHPDDHDSVMNSLADFFESKEIFWSNEYRFLDNKGKVYCFVDKGYLLRDQNGEPFRMIGAVADITNLKNYITQLKEMLFMTSHRVRLPIANILGLSNALDESINDPAELKEIVDYIKLSAINLEESTHELNHFIQNSKDKAENKIQT
;
A
#
# COMPACT_ATOMS: atom_id res chain seq x y z
N MET A 1 -19.58 -7.10 23.07
CA MET A 1 -19.84 -8.48 23.53
C MET A 1 -18.49 -9.06 23.92
N GLU A 2 -18.29 -9.54 25.14
CA GLU A 2 -17.02 -10.18 25.51
C GLU A 2 -16.84 -11.44 24.67
N LYS A 3 -15.71 -11.55 23.96
CA LYS A 3 -15.38 -12.70 23.11
C LYS A 3 -15.18 -13.92 24.02
N ILE A 4 -15.96 -14.99 23.79
CA ILE A 4 -15.78 -16.26 24.50
C ILE A 4 -14.52 -16.92 23.96
N LEU A 5 -13.52 -17.12 24.83
CA LEU A 5 -12.24 -17.71 24.48
C LEU A 5 -12.38 -19.23 24.27
N LYS A 6 -11.88 -19.76 23.15
CA LYS A 6 -11.85 -21.20 22.91
C LYS A 6 -10.49 -21.79 23.28
N ILE A 7 -10.46 -22.63 24.30
CA ILE A 7 -9.22 -23.26 24.81
C ILE A 7 -9.21 -24.73 24.43
N LEU A 8 -8.22 -25.16 23.66
CA LEU A 8 -7.96 -26.59 23.45
C LEU A 8 -6.93 -27.08 24.46
N ILE A 9 -7.26 -28.12 25.22
CA ILE A 9 -6.39 -28.71 26.23
C ILE A 9 -5.96 -30.10 25.73
N LEU A 10 -4.67 -30.28 25.48
CA LEU A 10 -4.06 -31.56 25.14
C LEU A 10 -3.44 -32.17 26.39
N GLU A 11 -4.14 -33.12 27.01
CA GLU A 11 -3.79 -33.71 28.31
C GLU A 11 -4.48 -35.08 28.44
N ASP A 12 -3.69 -36.14 28.68
CA ASP A 12 -4.22 -37.50 28.84
C ASP A 12 -4.63 -37.81 30.30
N ASN A 13 -4.11 -37.05 31.26
CA ASN A 13 -4.46 -37.20 32.66
C ASN A 13 -5.65 -36.31 33.05
N LYS A 14 -6.81 -36.95 33.29
CA LYS A 14 -8.05 -36.26 33.72
C LYS A 14 -7.88 -35.41 34.98
N SER A 15 -7.01 -35.79 35.91
CA SER A 15 -6.77 -35.03 37.13
C SER A 15 -6.04 -33.73 36.82
N ASP A 16 -5.03 -33.78 35.95
CA ASP A 16 -4.23 -32.62 35.56
C ASP A 16 -5.05 -31.65 34.69
N ALA A 17 -5.85 -32.18 33.76
CA ALA A 17 -6.82 -31.39 33.01
C ALA A 17 -7.81 -30.69 33.95
N GLY A 18 -8.27 -31.39 35.01
CA GLY A 18 -9.12 -30.83 36.05
C GLY A 18 -8.46 -29.70 36.84
N LEU A 19 -7.16 -29.78 37.12
CA LEU A 19 -6.39 -28.71 37.78
C LEU A 19 -6.30 -27.46 36.91
N ILE A 20 -6.01 -27.63 35.61
CA ILE A 20 -5.99 -26.52 34.63
C ILE A 20 -7.36 -25.85 34.60
N LEU A 21 -8.44 -26.62 34.39
CA LEU A 21 -9.80 -26.07 34.35
C LEU A 21 -10.19 -25.37 35.64
N ARG A 22 -9.84 -25.93 36.81
CA ARG A 22 -10.12 -25.32 38.10
C ARG A 22 -9.45 -23.96 38.22
N GLU A 23 -8.21 -23.83 37.77
CA GLU A 23 -7.49 -22.56 37.86
C GLU A 23 -8.02 -21.52 36.86
N LEU A 24 -8.35 -21.94 35.64
CA LEU A 24 -9.01 -21.08 34.66
C LEU A 24 -10.38 -20.58 35.16
N ASN A 25 -11.17 -21.42 35.83
CA ASN A 25 -12.46 -21.04 36.40
C ASN A 25 -12.37 -20.06 37.59
N LYS A 26 -11.22 -20.00 38.28
CA LYS A 26 -10.98 -18.96 39.31
C LYS A 26 -10.62 -17.61 38.70
N SER A 27 -10.23 -17.60 37.43
CA SER A 27 -9.88 -16.37 36.72
C SER A 27 -11.14 -15.62 36.25
N ARG A 28 -10.96 -14.43 35.71
CA ARG A 28 -12.04 -13.65 35.07
C ARG A 28 -12.22 -13.98 33.58
N LEU A 29 -11.56 -15.02 33.08
CA LEU A 29 -11.67 -15.43 31.67
C LEU A 29 -13.04 -16.04 31.41
N ILE A 30 -13.70 -15.60 30.33
CA ILE A 30 -14.90 -16.24 29.80
C ILE A 30 -14.44 -17.17 28.68
N PHE A 31 -14.60 -18.48 28.88
CA PHE A 31 -14.05 -19.47 27.95
C PHE A 31 -14.96 -20.70 27.78
N THR A 32 -14.76 -21.38 26.66
CA THR A 32 -15.15 -22.77 26.41
C THR A 32 -13.89 -23.59 26.23
N SER A 33 -13.88 -24.81 26.76
CA SER A 33 -12.71 -25.70 26.66
C SER A 33 -13.07 -27.06 26.12
N GLU A 34 -12.18 -27.64 25.31
CA GLU A 34 -12.24 -29.03 24.88
C GLU A 34 -10.95 -29.74 25.29
N ILE A 35 -11.07 -30.93 25.85
CA ILE A 35 -9.93 -31.76 26.26
C ILE A 35 -9.77 -32.89 25.26
N VAL A 36 -8.56 -33.07 24.74
CA VAL A 36 -8.18 -34.14 23.83
C VAL A 36 -6.96 -34.87 24.37
N GLU A 37 -6.93 -36.20 24.18
CA GLU A 37 -5.90 -37.07 24.77
C GLU A 37 -4.96 -37.66 23.72
N THR A 38 -5.37 -37.69 22.45
CA THR A 38 -4.64 -38.36 21.35
C THR A 38 -4.26 -37.38 20.26
N ARG A 39 -3.22 -37.74 19.49
CA ARG A 39 -2.77 -36.97 18.33
C ARG A 39 -3.88 -36.76 17.29
N GLU A 40 -4.63 -37.82 16.98
CA GLU A 40 -5.72 -37.76 16.01
C GLU A 40 -6.84 -36.80 16.48
N ALA A 41 -7.21 -36.88 17.77
CA ALA A 41 -8.17 -35.96 18.36
C ALA A 41 -7.66 -34.51 18.34
N PHE A 42 -6.38 -34.30 18.65
CA PHE A 42 -5.75 -32.98 18.58
C PHE A 42 -5.76 -32.40 17.16
N GLU A 43 -5.33 -33.16 16.16
CA GLU A 43 -5.33 -32.71 14.75
C GLU A 43 -6.74 -32.38 14.25
N ASN A 44 -7.74 -33.20 14.60
CA ASN A 44 -9.15 -32.95 14.27
C ASN A 44 -9.70 -31.70 14.99
N ALA A 45 -9.39 -31.54 16.28
CA ALA A 45 -9.83 -30.43 17.11
C ALA A 45 -9.34 -29.06 16.60
N LEU A 46 -8.13 -28.99 16.05
CA LEU A 46 -7.60 -27.77 15.44
C LEU A 46 -8.51 -27.24 14.32
N ASP A 47 -9.09 -28.14 13.52
CA ASP A 47 -9.89 -27.78 12.35
C ASP A 47 -11.35 -27.47 12.72
N THR A 48 -11.92 -28.26 13.64
CA THR A 48 -13.34 -28.20 14.00
C THR A 48 -13.63 -27.10 15.01
N ILE A 49 -12.82 -27.02 16.07
CA ILE A 49 -13.02 -26.07 17.18
C ILE A 49 -12.52 -24.68 16.78
N LYS A 50 -11.38 -24.65 16.08
CA LYS A 50 -10.58 -23.46 15.81
C LYS A 50 -10.26 -22.72 17.12
N PRO A 51 -9.39 -23.30 17.97
CA PRO A 51 -9.10 -22.73 19.27
C PRO A 51 -8.40 -21.38 19.15
N ASP A 52 -8.65 -20.50 20.11
CA ASP A 52 -7.91 -19.26 20.26
C ASP A 52 -6.56 -19.48 20.96
N ILE A 53 -6.42 -20.56 21.74
CA ILE A 53 -5.18 -20.95 22.42
C ILE A 53 -5.15 -22.46 22.70
N ILE A 54 -3.95 -23.02 22.71
CA ILE A 54 -3.69 -24.44 23.04
C ILE A 54 -2.88 -24.53 24.33
N LEU A 55 -3.33 -25.37 25.24
CA LEU A 55 -2.62 -25.76 26.47
C LEU A 55 -2.25 -27.23 26.33
N SER A 56 -0.97 -27.58 26.41
CA SER A 56 -0.51 -28.96 26.18
C SER A 56 0.34 -29.46 27.33
N ASP A 57 0.11 -30.68 27.80
CA ASP A 57 1.16 -31.37 28.52
C ASP A 57 2.35 -31.65 27.59
N TYR A 58 3.53 -31.76 28.18
CA TYR A 58 4.74 -32.09 27.46
C TYR A 58 4.87 -33.60 27.22
N TYR A 59 4.54 -34.43 28.20
CA TYR A 59 4.68 -35.89 28.12
C TYR A 59 3.32 -36.54 27.94
N LEU A 60 2.96 -36.93 26.72
CA LEU A 60 1.74 -37.73 26.47
C LEU A 60 2.13 -39.15 26.01
N PRO A 61 1.27 -40.17 26.22
CA PRO A 61 1.61 -41.57 25.96
C PRO A 61 1.97 -41.90 24.50
N SER A 62 1.44 -41.13 23.54
CA SER A 62 1.53 -41.43 22.10
C SER A 62 2.37 -40.44 21.29
N PHE A 63 2.62 -39.24 21.81
CA PHE A 63 3.47 -38.20 21.23
C PHE A 63 3.76 -37.13 22.29
N ASP A 64 4.78 -36.29 22.10
CA ASP A 64 5.10 -35.22 23.05
C ASP A 64 4.53 -33.86 22.63
N GLY A 65 4.52 -32.92 23.56
CA GLY A 65 4.07 -31.55 23.35
C GLY A 65 4.90 -30.78 22.32
N ALA A 66 6.15 -31.17 22.08
CA ALA A 66 6.97 -30.55 21.04
C ALA A 66 6.50 -30.96 19.63
N VAL A 67 6.14 -32.23 19.44
CA VAL A 67 5.50 -32.71 18.21
C VAL A 67 4.13 -32.05 18.02
N ALA A 68 3.33 -31.90 19.09
CA ALA A 68 2.07 -31.17 19.05
C ALA A 68 2.24 -29.72 18.59
N HIS A 69 3.24 -29.02 19.13
CA HIS A 69 3.60 -27.67 18.71
C HIS A 69 3.95 -27.61 17.22
N HIS A 70 4.77 -28.55 16.72
CA HIS A 70 5.17 -28.57 15.30
C HIS A 70 3.99 -28.83 14.35
N ILE A 71 3.03 -29.68 14.75
CA ILE A 71 1.80 -29.93 14.00
C ILE A 71 1.00 -28.63 13.86
N LYS A 72 0.80 -27.95 14.99
CA LYS A 72 0.13 -26.65 15.01
C LYS A 72 0.89 -25.63 14.18
N GLU A 73 2.21 -25.54 14.30
CA GLU A 73 3.01 -24.47 13.67
C GLU A 73 2.93 -24.52 12.14
N LYS A 74 2.83 -25.72 11.57
CA LYS A 74 2.65 -25.89 10.12
C LYS A 74 1.29 -25.43 9.60
N LYS A 75 0.23 -25.56 10.40
CA LYS A 75 -1.16 -25.40 9.94
C LYS A 75 -1.81 -24.12 10.45
N TYR A 76 -1.50 -23.75 11.69
CA TYR A 76 -2.06 -22.64 12.45
C TYR A 76 -0.97 -21.94 13.28
N PRO A 77 0.05 -21.34 12.64
CA PRO A 77 1.19 -20.71 13.33
C PRO A 77 0.77 -19.58 14.28
N GLU A 78 -0.35 -18.91 14.00
CA GLU A 78 -0.84 -17.75 14.75
C GLU A 78 -1.48 -18.11 16.10
N ILE A 79 -1.88 -19.38 16.32
CA ILE A 79 -2.52 -19.78 17.58
C ILE A 79 -1.45 -19.85 18.68
N PRO A 80 -1.61 -19.21 19.84
CA PRO A 80 -0.68 -19.41 20.95
C PRO A 80 -0.67 -20.85 21.46
N PHE A 81 0.50 -21.34 21.82
CA PHE A 81 0.69 -22.68 22.36
C PHE A 81 1.48 -22.59 23.67
N ILE A 82 0.85 -22.99 24.78
CA ILE A 82 1.47 -22.98 26.10
C ILE A 82 1.64 -24.41 26.59
N ILE A 83 2.86 -24.75 27.00
CA ILE A 83 3.13 -26.05 27.61
C ILE A 83 2.84 -26.01 29.11
N VAL A 84 2.18 -27.02 29.65
CA VAL A 84 1.82 -27.15 31.07
C VAL A 84 2.34 -28.49 31.59
N SER A 85 3.48 -28.51 32.26
CA SER A 85 4.14 -29.78 32.64
C SER A 85 4.46 -29.91 34.12
N GLY A 86 4.41 -31.14 34.66
CA GLY A 86 4.67 -31.43 36.08
C GLY A 86 6.15 -31.50 36.45
N THR A 87 7.00 -31.92 35.52
CA THR A 87 8.44 -32.11 35.75
C THR A 87 9.23 -31.66 34.53
N ILE A 88 9.54 -30.37 34.48
CA ILE A 88 10.48 -29.82 33.50
C ILE A 88 11.60 -29.14 34.28
N GLY A 89 12.82 -29.66 34.13
CA GLY A 89 14.03 -28.97 34.59
C GLY A 89 14.29 -27.72 33.75
N GLU A 90 15.07 -26.77 34.28
CA GLU A 90 15.39 -25.52 33.58
C GLU A 90 16.01 -25.73 32.19
N GLU A 91 16.79 -26.81 32.00
CA GLU A 91 17.40 -27.16 30.71
C GLU A 91 16.35 -27.44 29.60
N ASN A 92 15.28 -28.17 29.93
CA ASN A 92 14.21 -28.49 28.98
C ASN A 92 13.33 -27.25 28.69
N ALA A 93 13.19 -26.32 29.64
CA ALA A 93 12.45 -25.07 29.42
C ALA A 93 13.13 -24.16 28.37
N VAL A 94 14.46 -24.10 28.37
CA VAL A 94 15.23 -23.34 27.37
C VAL A 94 15.04 -23.93 25.97
N GLU A 95 15.01 -25.26 25.85
CA GLU A 95 14.80 -25.95 24.58
C GLU A 95 13.40 -25.70 24.01
N LEU A 96 12.38 -25.68 24.86
CA LEU A 96 11.01 -25.34 24.45
C LEU A 96 10.89 -23.93 23.87
N ILE A 97 11.56 -22.96 24.49
CA ILE A 97 11.61 -21.58 23.98
C ILE A 97 12.36 -21.52 22.64
N LYS A 98 13.49 -22.23 22.52
CA LYS A 98 14.22 -22.34 21.24
C LYS A 98 13.38 -22.97 20.14
N ASN A 99 12.48 -23.88 20.48
CA ASN A 99 11.56 -24.54 19.54
C ASN A 99 10.30 -23.72 19.22
N GLY A 100 10.22 -22.46 19.69
CA GLY A 100 9.19 -21.49 19.27
C GLY A 100 7.87 -21.58 20.04
N VAL A 101 7.80 -22.34 21.13
CA VAL A 101 6.63 -22.41 22.00
C VAL A 101 6.36 -21.02 22.58
N THR A 102 5.09 -20.62 22.65
CA THR A 102 4.71 -19.26 23.07
C THR A 102 5.07 -18.99 24.53
N ASP A 103 4.77 -19.95 25.43
CA ASP A 103 5.19 -19.89 26.83
C ASP A 103 5.10 -21.31 27.46
N TYR A 104 5.59 -21.46 28.69
CA TYR A 104 5.42 -22.69 29.47
C TYR A 104 5.04 -22.40 30.92
N THR A 105 4.37 -23.34 31.58
CA THR A 105 3.98 -23.28 32.98
C THR A 105 4.24 -24.64 33.64
N ILE A 106 4.76 -24.63 34.86
CA ILE A 106 4.85 -25.86 35.66
C ILE A 106 3.53 -26.11 36.41
N LYS A 107 3.10 -27.37 36.55
CA LYS A 107 1.82 -27.75 37.20
C LYS A 107 1.72 -27.23 38.65
N ASP A 108 2.85 -26.99 39.33
CA ASP A 108 2.90 -26.37 40.66
C ASP A 108 2.61 -24.86 40.68
N ARG A 109 2.67 -24.19 39.52
CA ARG A 109 2.48 -22.73 39.36
C ARG A 109 1.35 -22.39 38.40
N LEU A 110 0.32 -23.24 38.34
CA LEU A 110 -0.87 -23.01 37.50
C LEU A 110 -1.54 -21.65 37.73
N PHE A 111 -1.43 -21.06 38.93
CA PHE A 111 -1.98 -19.73 39.22
C PHE A 111 -1.42 -18.62 38.31
N THR A 112 -0.28 -18.84 37.64
CA THR A 112 0.29 -17.91 36.66
C THR A 112 -0.29 -18.09 35.25
N LEU A 113 -0.96 -19.21 34.98
CA LEU A 113 -1.46 -19.59 33.66
C LEU A 113 -2.45 -18.57 33.07
N PRO A 114 -3.43 -18.01 33.82
CA PRO A 114 -4.34 -17.02 33.26
C PRO A 114 -3.63 -15.77 32.73
N GLN A 115 -2.60 -15.29 33.45
CA GLN A 115 -1.79 -14.14 33.01
C GLN A 115 -1.02 -14.45 31.73
N LYS A 116 -0.44 -15.65 31.63
CA LYS A 116 0.28 -16.11 30.44
C LYS A 116 -0.63 -16.26 29.23
N ILE A 117 -1.84 -16.81 29.42
CA ILE A 117 -2.87 -16.89 28.37
C ILE A 117 -3.22 -15.50 27.83
N ILE A 118 -3.50 -14.53 28.71
CA ILE A 118 -3.85 -13.16 28.31
C ILE A 118 -2.71 -12.53 27.51
N ARG A 119 -1.47 -12.66 28.00
CA ARG A 119 -0.29 -12.13 27.31
C ARG A 119 -0.11 -12.76 25.93
N ALA A 120 -0.17 -14.09 25.85
CA ALA A 120 0.04 -14.84 24.63
C ALA A 120 -1.02 -14.52 23.56
N LEU A 121 -2.28 -14.37 23.96
CA LEU A 121 -3.36 -13.94 23.07
C LEU A 121 -3.16 -12.52 22.55
N LYS A 122 -2.72 -11.60 23.43
CA LYS A 122 -2.43 -10.22 23.04
C LYS A 122 -1.30 -10.14 22.01
N GLU A 123 -0.20 -10.85 22.25
CA GLU A 123 0.94 -10.91 21.33
C GLU A 123 0.54 -11.51 19.97
N ALA A 124 -0.31 -12.54 19.95
CA ALA A 124 -0.82 -13.13 18.72
C ALA A 124 -1.75 -12.19 17.95
N GLU A 125 -2.63 -11.46 18.63
CA GLU A 125 -3.50 -10.47 17.98
C GLU A 125 -2.68 -9.31 17.40
N GLU A 126 -1.73 -8.75 18.16
CA GLU A 126 -0.85 -7.68 17.68
C GLU A 126 -0.04 -8.12 16.44
N LYS A 127 0.46 -9.37 16.44
CA LYS A 127 1.18 -9.94 15.30
C LYS A 127 0.27 -10.09 14.07
N LYS A 128 -0.95 -10.57 14.27
CA LYS A 128 -1.95 -10.72 13.22
C LYS A 128 -2.36 -9.37 12.64
N GLU A 129 -2.67 -8.38 13.47
CA GLU A 129 -3.02 -7.01 13.06
C GLU A 129 -1.90 -6.38 12.23
N ASN A 130 -0.64 -6.50 12.68
CA ASN A 130 0.52 -6.02 11.92
C ASN A 130 0.65 -6.71 10.57
N ARG A 131 0.43 -8.02 10.52
CA ARG A 131 0.50 -8.78 9.28
C ARG A 131 -0.59 -8.34 8.29
N GLU A 132 -1.84 -8.23 8.75
CA GLU A 132 -2.97 -7.77 7.92
C GLU A 132 -2.77 -6.32 7.45
N ALA A 133 -2.23 -5.44 8.30
CA ALA A 133 -1.89 -4.08 7.94
C ALA A 133 -0.80 -4.03 6.86
N ASN A 134 0.27 -4.83 7.02
CA ASN A 134 1.34 -4.94 6.03
C ASN A 134 0.85 -5.54 4.70
N GLU A 135 0.01 -6.57 4.74
CA GLU A 135 -0.60 -7.16 3.53
C GLU A 135 -1.49 -6.13 2.82
N ARG A 136 -2.33 -5.39 3.57
CA ARG A 136 -3.18 -4.33 3.01
C ARG A 136 -2.34 -3.21 2.39
N PHE A 137 -1.28 -2.78 3.06
CA PHE A 137 -0.34 -1.79 2.53
C PHE A 137 0.35 -2.28 1.25
N SER A 138 0.85 -3.53 1.25
CA SER A 138 1.47 -4.16 0.08
C SER A 138 0.51 -4.24 -1.11
N LEU A 139 -0.75 -4.63 -0.88
CA LEU A 139 -1.76 -4.69 -1.94
C LEU A 139 -2.13 -3.29 -2.47
N ALA A 140 -2.27 -2.30 -1.59
CA ALA A 140 -2.59 -0.93 -2.00
C ALA A 140 -1.49 -0.33 -2.88
N THR A 141 -0.22 -0.47 -2.48
CA THR A 141 0.94 0.03 -3.24
C THR A 141 1.11 -0.68 -4.58
N ARG A 142 0.82 -1.98 -4.64
CA ARG A 142 0.80 -2.74 -5.90
C ARG A 142 -0.34 -2.31 -6.84
N ALA A 143 -1.50 -1.96 -6.30
CA ALA A 143 -2.64 -1.53 -7.11
C ALA A 143 -2.40 -0.17 -7.77
N SER A 144 -1.70 0.76 -7.10
CA SER A 144 -1.33 2.05 -7.68
C SER A 144 -0.07 2.00 -8.56
N ASN A 145 0.71 0.90 -8.50
CA ASN A 145 2.07 0.81 -9.06
C ASN A 145 3.00 1.93 -8.55
N ASP A 146 2.73 2.47 -7.36
CA ASP A 146 3.59 3.47 -6.76
C ASP A 146 4.91 2.85 -6.29
N ILE A 147 5.98 3.56 -6.55
CA ILE A 147 7.29 3.22 -6.00
C ILE A 147 7.35 3.77 -4.58
N ILE A 148 7.60 2.91 -3.61
CA ILE A 148 7.74 3.30 -2.20
C ILE A 148 9.20 3.23 -1.81
N TYR A 149 9.66 4.23 -1.06
CA TYR A 149 11.00 4.25 -0.51
C TYR A 149 11.04 4.59 0.97
N GLU A 150 12.12 4.10 1.58
CA GLU A 150 12.61 4.58 2.86
C GLU A 150 14.08 4.93 2.69
N TRP A 151 14.46 6.16 3.04
CA TRP A 151 15.84 6.59 3.08
C TRP A 151 16.29 6.83 4.51
N LYS A 152 17.29 6.09 4.96
CA LYS A 152 18.06 6.35 6.17
C LYS A 152 19.19 7.30 5.83
N ILE A 153 19.03 8.56 6.21
CA ILE A 153 19.88 9.67 5.75
C ILE A 153 21.32 9.49 6.28
N ASN A 154 21.46 9.13 7.55
CA ASN A 154 22.77 9.00 8.20
C ASN A 154 23.63 7.87 7.61
N ASP A 155 22.98 6.81 7.13
CA ASP A 155 23.64 5.62 6.57
C ASP A 155 23.77 5.69 5.05
N ASP A 156 23.23 6.75 4.43
CA ASP A 156 22.95 6.86 3.00
C ASP A 156 22.38 5.54 2.42
N ALA A 157 21.29 5.07 3.03
CA ALA A 157 20.71 3.77 2.71
C ALA A 157 19.24 3.92 2.31
N VAL A 158 18.92 3.64 1.05
CA VAL A 158 17.58 3.65 0.48
C VAL A 158 17.08 2.24 0.26
N TRP A 159 15.93 1.95 0.87
CA TRP A 159 15.12 0.78 0.58
C TRP A 159 14.05 1.15 -0.44
N TRP A 160 13.83 0.27 -1.42
CA TRP A 160 12.80 0.39 -2.43
C TRP A 160 11.86 -0.82 -2.37
N ASN A 161 10.56 -0.61 -2.63
CA ASN A 161 9.64 -1.71 -2.89
C ASN A 161 9.87 -2.33 -4.28
N ASP A 162 9.16 -3.43 -4.58
CA ASP A 162 9.31 -4.17 -5.84
C ASP A 162 8.99 -3.35 -7.09
N ALA A 163 8.15 -2.32 -6.98
CA ALA A 163 7.77 -1.48 -8.11
C ALA A 163 8.97 -0.76 -8.74
N TYR A 164 9.93 -0.31 -7.93
CA TYR A 164 11.18 0.29 -8.41
C TYR A 164 11.99 -0.68 -9.28
N TYR A 165 12.20 -1.90 -8.80
CA TYR A 165 12.99 -2.91 -9.50
C TYR A 165 12.32 -3.33 -10.82
N ASN A 166 10.98 -3.43 -10.81
CA ASN A 166 10.19 -3.72 -12.01
C ASN A 166 10.30 -2.60 -13.05
N LEU A 167 10.20 -1.32 -12.63
CA LEU A 167 10.40 -0.16 -13.51
C LEU A 167 11.81 -0.18 -14.11
N MET A 168 12.82 -0.36 -13.26
CA MET A 168 14.23 -0.34 -13.67
C MET A 168 14.65 -1.58 -14.48
N GLY A 169 13.81 -2.62 -14.51
CA GLY A 169 14.09 -3.87 -15.22
C GLY A 169 15.29 -4.65 -14.64
N ILE A 170 15.55 -4.50 -13.33
CA ILE A 170 16.66 -5.14 -12.63
C ILE A 170 16.15 -6.09 -11.56
N LYS A 171 16.93 -7.13 -11.26
CA LYS A 171 16.63 -8.02 -10.13
C LYS A 171 17.09 -7.35 -8.83
N LYS A 172 16.27 -7.45 -7.78
CA LYS A 172 16.65 -7.03 -6.44
C LYS A 172 17.87 -7.82 -5.97
N GLY A 173 18.99 -7.12 -5.78
CA GLY A 173 20.27 -7.69 -5.37
C GLY A 173 20.53 -7.46 -3.88
N LYS A 174 20.75 -6.20 -3.50
CA LYS A 174 20.85 -5.76 -2.10
C LYS A 174 19.50 -5.23 -1.62
N GLU A 175 19.26 -5.34 -0.32
CA GLU A 175 18.06 -4.79 0.31
C GLU A 175 18.07 -3.26 0.37
N TRP A 176 19.25 -2.69 0.61
CA TRP A 176 19.49 -1.25 0.70
C TRP A 176 20.51 -0.84 -0.36
N LEU A 177 20.16 0.20 -1.12
CA LEU A 177 21.02 0.90 -2.07
C LEU A 177 21.41 2.26 -1.46
N ASP A 178 22.26 3.03 -2.12
CA ASP A 178 22.51 4.44 -1.74
C ASP A 178 21.53 5.38 -2.48
N HIS A 179 21.50 6.65 -2.10
CA HIS A 179 20.64 7.65 -2.75
C HIS A 179 20.94 7.82 -4.25
N THR A 180 22.13 7.42 -4.72
CA THR A 180 22.49 7.50 -6.14
C THR A 180 21.69 6.55 -7.02
N SER A 181 21.04 5.54 -6.42
CA SER A 181 20.03 4.72 -7.08
C SER A 181 18.85 5.54 -7.64
N TRP A 182 18.56 6.69 -7.03
CA TRP A 182 17.55 7.63 -7.49
C TRP A 182 18.16 8.82 -8.22
N SER A 183 19.14 9.52 -7.63
CA SER A 183 19.62 10.79 -8.17
C SER A 183 20.25 10.65 -9.55
N ASN A 184 20.99 9.56 -9.82
CA ASN A 184 21.59 9.30 -11.14
C ASN A 184 20.57 9.05 -12.26
N SER A 185 19.33 8.68 -11.89
CA SER A 185 18.25 8.44 -12.84
C SER A 185 17.35 9.67 -13.03
N ILE A 186 17.57 10.76 -12.30
CA ILE A 186 16.88 12.02 -12.60
C ILE A 186 17.38 12.54 -13.95
N HIS A 187 16.49 13.05 -14.79
CA HIS A 187 16.85 13.63 -16.06
C HIS A 187 17.86 14.78 -15.86
N PRO A 188 18.93 14.90 -16.68
CA PRO A 188 19.99 15.89 -16.48
C PRO A 188 19.49 17.32 -16.30
N ASP A 189 18.54 17.76 -17.12
CA ASP A 189 17.94 19.10 -17.02
C ASP A 189 17.20 19.36 -15.69
N ASP A 190 16.70 18.32 -15.03
CA ASP A 190 15.90 18.43 -13.80
C ASP A 190 16.76 18.20 -12.55
N HIS A 191 17.92 17.54 -12.70
CA HIS A 191 18.77 17.07 -11.60
C HIS A 191 19.09 18.16 -10.58
N ASP A 192 19.69 19.27 -11.01
CA ASP A 192 20.13 20.32 -10.08
C ASP A 192 18.94 20.99 -9.37
N SER A 193 17.83 21.18 -10.09
CA SER A 193 16.60 21.74 -9.51
C SER A 193 16.03 20.85 -8.41
N VAL A 194 16.00 19.53 -8.64
CA VAL A 194 15.49 18.56 -7.65
C VAL A 194 16.41 18.48 -6.43
N MET A 195 17.73 18.40 -6.66
CA MET A 195 18.70 18.30 -5.56
C MET A 195 18.72 19.56 -4.69
N ASN A 196 18.63 20.75 -5.30
CA ASN A 196 18.51 22.01 -4.55
C ASN A 196 17.21 22.07 -3.74
N SER A 197 16.08 21.68 -4.34
CA SER A 197 14.80 21.64 -3.63
C SER A 197 14.82 20.68 -2.42
N LEU A 198 15.49 19.54 -2.55
CA LEU A 198 15.65 18.59 -1.47
C LEU A 198 16.57 19.13 -0.37
N ALA A 199 17.67 19.80 -0.75
CA ALA A 199 18.59 20.44 0.20
C ALA A 199 17.90 21.55 1.00
N ASP A 200 17.18 22.46 0.33
CA ASP A 200 16.40 23.52 0.98
C ASP A 200 15.38 22.93 1.97
N PHE A 201 14.74 21.82 1.59
CA PHE A 201 13.79 21.12 2.45
C PHE A 201 14.46 20.53 3.69
N PHE A 202 15.67 19.97 3.58
CA PHE A 202 16.43 19.43 4.70
C PHE A 202 16.82 20.52 5.71
N GLU A 203 17.13 21.73 5.25
CA GLU A 203 17.41 22.90 6.09
C GLU A 203 16.15 23.55 6.68
N SER A 204 14.99 23.32 6.07
CA SER A 204 13.72 23.86 6.53
C SER A 204 13.18 23.17 7.79
N LYS A 205 12.07 23.68 8.35
CA LYS A 205 11.31 23.01 9.42
C LYS A 205 10.12 22.19 8.90
N GLU A 206 9.95 22.13 7.59
CA GLU A 206 8.86 21.39 6.97
C GLU A 206 9.06 19.88 7.15
N ILE A 207 7.95 19.16 7.22
CA ILE A 207 7.93 17.70 7.37
C ILE A 207 7.52 16.99 6.08
N PHE A 208 7.01 17.73 5.09
CA PHE A 208 6.49 17.19 3.84
C PHE A 208 7.17 17.86 2.64
N TRP A 209 7.69 17.03 1.74
CA TRP A 209 8.29 17.46 0.49
C TRP A 209 7.53 16.87 -0.69
N SER A 210 7.40 17.65 -1.75
CA SER A 210 6.86 17.18 -3.01
C SER A 210 7.59 17.81 -4.18
N ASN A 211 7.89 17.00 -5.20
CA ASN A 211 8.53 17.49 -6.41
C ASN A 211 8.06 16.69 -7.64
N GLU A 212 8.09 17.33 -8.79
CA GLU A 212 7.82 16.70 -10.08
C GLU A 212 9.08 16.76 -10.95
N TYR A 213 9.52 15.61 -11.47
CA TYR A 213 10.73 15.54 -12.28
C TYR A 213 10.65 14.41 -13.31
N ARG A 214 11.48 14.53 -14.35
CA ARG A 214 11.68 13.47 -15.32
C ARG A 214 12.66 12.44 -14.77
N PHE A 215 12.35 11.17 -14.95
CA PHE A 215 13.15 10.04 -14.50
C PHE A 215 13.48 9.12 -15.67
N LEU A 216 14.68 8.56 -15.67
CA LEU A 216 15.24 7.70 -16.71
C LEU A 216 15.37 6.28 -16.18
N ASP A 217 14.72 5.33 -16.86
CA ASP A 217 15.01 3.91 -16.63
C ASP A 217 16.35 3.49 -17.26
N ASN A 218 16.77 2.25 -17.00
CA ASN A 218 18.02 1.69 -17.53
C ASN A 218 18.06 1.55 -19.06
N LYS A 219 16.93 1.75 -19.75
CA LYS A 219 16.85 1.75 -21.22
C LYS A 219 16.78 3.18 -21.77
N GLY A 220 16.86 4.20 -20.92
CA GLY A 220 16.76 5.61 -21.28
C GLY A 220 15.33 6.08 -21.57
N LYS A 221 14.30 5.30 -21.23
CA LYS A 221 12.92 5.78 -21.37
C LYS A 221 12.64 6.81 -20.28
N VAL A 222 12.01 7.90 -20.69
CA VAL A 222 11.64 9.02 -19.83
C VAL A 222 10.26 8.78 -19.22
N TYR A 223 10.17 8.97 -17.91
CA TYR A 223 8.93 9.02 -17.14
C TYR A 223 8.80 10.39 -16.48
N CYS A 224 7.57 10.85 -16.26
CA CYS A 224 7.27 12.02 -15.45
C CYS A 224 6.78 11.53 -14.09
N PHE A 225 7.53 11.81 -13.03
CA PHE A 225 7.21 11.39 -11.68
C PHE A 225 6.73 12.56 -10.84
N VAL A 226 5.86 12.26 -9.89
CA VAL A 226 5.60 13.09 -8.72
C VAL A 226 6.04 12.32 -7.48
N ASP A 227 7.03 12.86 -6.79
CA ASP A 227 7.54 12.32 -5.53
C ASP A 227 6.92 13.10 -4.37
N LYS A 228 6.51 12.37 -3.33
CA LYS A 228 5.99 12.90 -2.07
C LYS A 228 6.62 12.14 -0.92
N GLY A 229 7.35 12.86 -0.07
CA GLY A 229 8.08 12.29 1.05
C GLY A 229 7.85 13.02 2.36
N TYR A 230 7.83 12.26 3.45
CA TYR A 230 7.81 12.77 4.82
C TYR A 230 9.18 12.61 5.47
N LEU A 231 9.65 13.68 6.12
CA LEU A 231 10.92 13.74 6.79
C LEU A 231 10.76 13.60 8.30
N LEU A 232 11.50 12.67 8.89
CA LEU A 232 11.59 12.47 10.33
C LEU A 232 12.92 13.05 10.82
N ARG A 233 12.81 13.83 11.90
CA ARG A 233 13.93 14.50 12.57
C ARG A 233 14.09 13.96 13.98
N ASP A 234 15.31 13.98 14.46
CA ASP A 234 15.61 13.60 15.85
C ASP A 234 15.20 14.71 16.83
N GLN A 235 15.46 14.50 18.12
CA GLN A 235 15.19 15.47 19.18
C GLN A 235 15.98 16.79 19.04
N ASN A 236 17.06 16.82 18.25
CA ASN A 236 17.87 18.00 17.98
C ASN A 236 17.42 18.75 16.71
N GLY A 237 16.49 18.17 15.93
CA GLY A 237 16.01 18.72 14.67
C GLY A 237 16.76 18.21 13.43
N GLU A 238 17.69 17.27 13.59
CA GLU A 238 18.49 16.73 12.50
C GLU A 238 17.69 15.69 11.70
N PRO A 239 17.64 15.78 10.36
CA PRO A 239 17.02 14.75 9.52
C PRO A 239 17.72 13.40 9.68
N PHE A 240 16.98 12.33 9.96
CA PHE A 240 17.57 10.98 10.02
C PHE A 240 16.87 9.95 9.13
N ARG A 241 15.61 10.20 8.73
CA ARG A 241 14.84 9.25 7.93
C ARG A 241 13.81 9.97 7.06
N MET A 242 13.67 9.54 5.82
CA MET A 242 12.63 10.00 4.89
C MET A 242 11.86 8.80 4.36
N ILE A 243 10.53 8.90 4.28
CA ILE A 243 9.67 7.85 3.71
C ILE A 243 8.75 8.50 2.70
N GLY A 244 8.64 7.93 1.51
CA GLY A 244 7.84 8.53 0.46
C GLY A 244 7.32 7.55 -0.58
N ALA A 245 6.54 8.12 -1.49
CA ALA A 245 5.95 7.44 -2.62
C ALA A 245 6.18 8.27 -3.89
N VAL A 246 6.51 7.59 -4.97
CA VAL A 246 6.71 8.15 -6.29
C VAL A 246 5.65 7.58 -7.22
N ALA A 247 4.83 8.46 -7.79
CA ALA A 247 3.77 8.08 -8.71
C ALA A 247 4.13 8.45 -10.15
N ASP A 248 3.87 7.54 -11.09
CA ASP A 248 4.04 7.77 -12.52
C ASP A 248 2.87 8.59 -13.10
N ILE A 249 3.14 9.84 -13.44
CA ILE A 249 2.18 10.76 -14.06
C ILE A 249 2.45 10.99 -15.55
N THR A 250 3.28 10.15 -16.19
CA THR A 250 3.63 10.27 -17.61
C THR A 250 2.40 10.30 -18.50
N ASN A 251 1.49 9.33 -18.32
CA ASN A 251 0.24 9.26 -19.09
C ASN A 251 -0.65 10.47 -18.82
N LEU A 252 -0.74 10.90 -17.56
CA LEU A 252 -1.51 12.08 -17.17
C LEU A 252 -0.96 13.36 -17.86
N LYS A 253 0.36 13.58 -17.85
CA LYS A 253 0.97 14.72 -18.54
C LYS A 253 0.77 14.65 -20.05
N ASN A 254 0.89 13.47 -20.66
CA ASN A 254 0.63 13.29 -22.09
C ASN A 254 -0.81 13.66 -22.45
N TYR A 255 -1.80 13.22 -21.66
CA TYR A 255 -3.19 13.60 -21.87
C TYR A 255 -3.42 15.11 -21.69
N ILE A 256 -2.83 15.72 -20.65
CA ILE A 256 -2.92 17.18 -20.44
C ILE A 256 -2.34 17.94 -21.64
N THR A 257 -1.19 17.53 -22.17
CA THR A 257 -0.56 18.15 -23.33
C THR A 257 -1.45 18.03 -24.58
N GLN A 258 -1.98 16.85 -24.85
CA GLN A 258 -2.91 16.64 -25.97
C GLN A 258 -4.15 17.54 -25.87
N LEU A 259 -4.70 17.69 -24.66
CA LEU A 259 -5.84 18.59 -24.42
C LEU A 259 -5.47 20.06 -24.67
N LYS A 260 -4.27 20.49 -24.27
CA LYS A 260 -3.79 21.86 -24.50
C LYS A 260 -3.59 22.17 -25.99
N GLU A 261 -2.94 21.26 -26.72
CA GLU A 261 -2.74 21.38 -28.16
C GLU A 261 -4.08 21.45 -28.90
N MET A 262 -5.04 20.61 -28.48
CA MET A 262 -6.38 20.61 -29.04
C MET A 262 -7.13 21.93 -28.76
N LEU A 263 -7.06 22.45 -27.54
CA LEU A 263 -7.67 23.73 -27.18
C LEU A 263 -7.10 24.87 -28.01
N PHE A 264 -5.78 24.85 -28.25
CA PHE A 264 -5.09 25.81 -29.10
C PHE A 264 -5.61 25.74 -30.55
N MET A 265 -5.64 24.54 -31.15
CA MET A 265 -6.13 24.33 -32.51
C MET A 265 -7.60 24.75 -32.68
N THR A 266 -8.44 24.40 -31.70
CA THR A 266 -9.85 24.79 -31.66
C THR A 266 -10.01 26.31 -31.65
N SER A 267 -9.28 26.98 -30.76
CA SER A 267 -9.32 28.43 -30.64
C SER A 267 -8.93 29.11 -31.94
N HIS A 268 -7.95 28.57 -32.66
CA HIS A 268 -7.52 29.09 -33.95
C HIS A 268 -8.60 28.95 -35.03
N ARG A 269 -9.23 27.76 -35.13
CA ARG A 269 -10.29 27.48 -36.10
C ARG A 269 -11.55 28.32 -35.89
N VAL A 270 -11.93 28.57 -34.63
CA VAL A 270 -13.10 29.40 -34.31
C VAL A 270 -12.82 30.90 -34.50
N ARG A 271 -11.58 31.35 -34.22
CA ARG A 271 -11.22 32.77 -34.31
C ARG A 271 -11.27 33.32 -35.74
N LEU A 272 -10.85 32.55 -36.73
CA LEU A 272 -10.76 32.99 -38.13
C LEU A 272 -12.13 33.43 -38.71
N PRO A 273 -13.19 32.59 -38.70
CA PRO A 273 -14.48 33.00 -39.23
C PRO A 273 -15.12 34.14 -38.41
N ILE A 274 -14.93 34.18 -37.08
CA ILE A 274 -15.40 35.29 -36.24
C ILE A 274 -14.72 36.60 -36.65
N ALA A 275 -13.40 36.59 -36.83
CA ALA A 275 -12.66 37.77 -37.26
C ALA A 275 -13.13 38.26 -38.65
N ASN A 276 -13.39 37.34 -39.58
CA ASN A 276 -13.94 37.68 -40.89
C ASN A 276 -15.33 38.29 -40.79
N ILE A 277 -16.24 37.69 -40.01
CA ILE A 277 -17.60 38.22 -39.80
C ILE A 277 -17.54 39.63 -39.22
N LEU A 278 -16.71 39.86 -38.19
CA LEU A 278 -16.56 41.18 -37.57
C LEU A 278 -15.97 42.21 -38.55
N GLY A 279 -14.93 41.85 -39.29
CA GLY A 279 -14.29 42.73 -40.27
C GLY A 279 -15.24 43.11 -41.40
N LEU A 280 -15.94 42.13 -41.97
CA LEU A 280 -16.94 42.33 -43.02
C LEU A 280 -18.16 43.09 -42.51
N SER A 281 -18.59 42.85 -41.26
CA SER A 281 -19.69 43.60 -40.64
C SER A 281 -19.36 45.08 -40.50
N ASN A 282 -18.10 45.42 -40.18
CA ASN A 282 -17.68 46.82 -40.14
C ASN A 282 -17.66 47.46 -41.54
N ALA A 283 -17.29 46.69 -42.57
CA ALA A 283 -17.29 47.16 -43.96
C ALA A 283 -18.70 47.43 -44.51
N LEU A 284 -19.74 46.77 -43.97
CA LEU A 284 -21.13 47.05 -44.35
C LEU A 284 -21.51 48.52 -44.13
N ASP A 285 -21.01 49.16 -43.08
CA ASP A 285 -21.30 50.56 -42.77
C ASP A 285 -20.70 51.53 -43.82
N GLU A 286 -19.59 51.13 -44.46
CA GLU A 286 -18.88 51.92 -45.47
C GLU A 286 -19.47 51.75 -46.88
N SER A 287 -20.00 50.56 -47.20
CA SER A 287 -20.50 50.21 -48.54
C SER A 287 -22.01 50.41 -48.73
N ILE A 288 -22.71 51.07 -47.79
CA ILE A 288 -24.19 51.26 -47.78
C ILE A 288 -24.79 51.77 -49.11
N ASN A 289 -24.02 52.49 -49.92
CA ASN A 289 -24.49 53.09 -51.17
C ASN A 289 -24.16 52.27 -52.44
N ASP A 290 -23.48 51.13 -52.31
CA ASP A 290 -23.20 50.21 -53.43
C ASP A 290 -23.90 48.85 -53.21
N PRO A 291 -25.06 48.62 -53.85
CA PRO A 291 -25.81 47.36 -53.72
C PRO A 291 -25.05 46.11 -54.18
N ALA A 292 -24.09 46.23 -55.11
CA ALA A 292 -23.30 45.09 -55.58
C ALA A 292 -22.25 44.70 -54.55
N GLU A 293 -21.54 45.68 -53.99
CA GLU A 293 -20.55 45.49 -52.94
C GLU A 293 -21.21 45.00 -51.63
N LEU A 294 -22.36 45.55 -51.25
CA LEU A 294 -23.15 45.06 -50.11
C LEU A 294 -23.51 43.58 -50.24
N LYS A 295 -23.93 43.16 -51.44
CA LYS A 295 -24.28 41.75 -51.68
C LYS A 295 -23.06 40.85 -51.52
N GLU A 296 -21.90 41.25 -52.03
CA GLU A 296 -20.66 40.51 -51.92
C GLU A 296 -20.20 40.37 -50.45
N ILE A 297 -20.22 41.47 -49.68
CA ILE A 297 -19.89 41.45 -48.24
C ILE A 297 -20.84 40.54 -47.46
N VAL A 298 -22.15 40.63 -47.72
CA VAL A 298 -23.16 39.76 -47.09
C VAL A 298 -22.92 38.28 -47.42
N ASP A 299 -22.56 37.96 -48.67
CA ASP A 299 -22.29 36.58 -49.07
C ASP A 299 -21.00 36.04 -48.41
N TYR A 300 -19.97 36.87 -48.22
CA TYR A 300 -18.77 36.48 -47.45
C TYR A 300 -19.02 36.33 -45.94
N ILE A 301 -19.91 37.13 -45.34
CA ILE A 301 -20.35 36.96 -43.95
C ILE A 301 -21.09 35.63 -43.80
N LYS A 302 -22.01 35.31 -44.71
CA LYS A 302 -22.73 34.02 -44.72
C LYS A 302 -21.76 32.85 -44.85
N LEU A 303 -20.79 32.93 -45.76
CA LEU A 303 -19.77 31.90 -45.91
C LEU A 303 -18.94 31.72 -44.63
N SER A 304 -18.54 32.83 -44.00
CA SER A 304 -17.81 32.78 -42.73
C SER A 304 -18.65 32.21 -41.59
N ALA A 305 -19.95 32.49 -41.55
CA ALA A 305 -20.88 31.91 -40.58
C ALA A 305 -21.06 30.39 -40.78
N ILE A 306 -21.15 29.92 -42.03
CA ILE A 306 -21.18 28.47 -42.37
C ILE A 306 -19.88 27.80 -41.92
N ASN A 307 -18.72 28.40 -42.21
CA ASN A 307 -17.42 27.86 -41.79
C ASN A 307 -17.29 27.78 -40.25
N LEU A 308 -17.88 28.75 -39.54
CA LEU A 308 -17.96 28.71 -38.07
C LEU A 308 -18.85 27.57 -37.60
N GLU A 309 -20.04 27.41 -38.18
CA GLU A 309 -20.95 26.31 -37.86
C GLU A 309 -20.29 24.94 -38.08
N GLU A 310 -19.65 24.73 -39.23
CA GLU A 310 -18.86 23.52 -39.52
C GLU A 310 -17.78 23.27 -38.47
N SER A 311 -17.00 24.30 -38.14
CA SER A 311 -15.94 24.21 -37.12
C SER A 311 -16.50 23.82 -35.74
N THR A 312 -17.66 24.37 -35.36
CA THR A 312 -18.33 24.02 -34.09
C THR A 312 -18.92 22.61 -34.11
N HIS A 313 -19.44 22.16 -35.26
CA HIS A 313 -19.98 20.81 -35.42
C HIS A 313 -18.90 19.75 -35.33
N GLU A 314 -17.77 19.94 -36.03
CA GLU A 314 -16.59 19.08 -35.92
C GLU A 314 -16.09 18.97 -34.48
N LEU A 315 -16.05 20.10 -33.75
CA LEU A 315 -15.64 20.14 -32.36
C LEU A 315 -16.55 19.27 -31.47
N ASN A 316 -17.86 19.45 -31.59
CA ASN A 316 -18.84 18.70 -30.79
C ASN A 316 -18.76 17.19 -31.07
N HIS A 317 -18.66 16.80 -32.34
CA HIS A 317 -18.50 15.40 -32.71
C HIS A 317 -17.20 14.79 -32.16
N PHE A 318 -16.11 15.56 -32.17
CA PHE A 318 -14.84 15.10 -31.61
C PHE A 318 -14.86 14.99 -30.07
N ILE A 319 -15.51 15.93 -29.37
CA ILE A 319 -15.66 15.88 -27.90
C ILE A 319 -16.41 14.61 -27.49
N GLN A 320 -17.49 14.25 -28.19
CA GLN A 320 -18.25 13.03 -27.91
C GLN A 320 -17.38 11.78 -28.13
N ASN A 321 -16.69 11.69 -29.27
CA ASN A 321 -15.81 10.54 -29.54
C ASN A 321 -14.65 10.41 -28.52
N SER A 322 -14.09 11.53 -28.08
CA SER A 322 -13.04 11.55 -27.05
C SER A 322 -13.56 11.11 -25.69
N LYS A 323 -14.78 11.54 -25.35
CA LYS A 323 -15.48 11.12 -24.13
C LYS A 323 -15.75 9.61 -24.15
N ASP A 324 -16.30 9.08 -25.24
CA ASP A 324 -16.59 7.65 -25.38
C ASP A 324 -15.32 6.80 -25.28
N LYS A 325 -14.21 7.26 -25.86
CA LYS A 325 -12.90 6.58 -25.73
C LYS A 325 -12.36 6.60 -24.30
N ALA A 326 -12.54 7.70 -23.58
CA ALA A 326 -12.11 7.80 -22.19
C ALA A 326 -12.94 6.88 -21.28
N GLU A 327 -14.26 6.84 -21.46
CA GLU A 327 -15.16 5.97 -20.69
C GLU A 327 -14.89 4.48 -20.92
N ASN A 328 -14.61 4.08 -22.16
CA ASN A 328 -14.25 2.69 -22.48
C ASN A 328 -12.91 2.25 -21.87
N LYS A 329 -11.94 3.16 -21.74
CA LYS A 329 -10.64 2.87 -21.11
C LYS A 329 -10.69 2.76 -19.58
N ILE A 330 -11.70 3.34 -18.93
CA ILE A 330 -11.88 3.23 -17.47
C ILE A 330 -12.51 1.86 -17.10
N GLN A 331 -13.16 1.19 -18.04
CA GLN A 331 -13.82 -0.11 -17.85
C GLN A 331 -12.93 -1.33 -18.16
N THR A 332 -11.69 -1.11 -18.64
CA THR A 332 -10.68 -2.15 -18.94
C THR A 332 -9.48 -1.98 -18.04
#